data_AF-A0A0M0EBU1-F1
#
_entry.id   AF-A0A0M0EBU1-F1
#
_cell.length_a   1.000
_cell.length_b   1.000
_cell.length_c   1.000
_cell.angle_alpha   90.00
_cell.angle_beta   90.00
_cell.angle_gamma   90.00
#
_symmetry.space_group_name_H-M   'P 1'
#
loop_
_entity.id
_entity.type
_entity.pdbx_description
1 polymer ?
#
loop_
_entity_poly.entity_id
_entity_poly.type
_entity_poly.pdbx_seq_one_letter_code
_entity_poly.pdbx_strand_id
1 'polypeptide(L)'
;MTHEYMTEKRLIGRYVVELGFHPDGGVLIRTPEIYPPAARRWRGPYESVEAAVVEFSAFTAVPRVTSTELARLRERGSVAEICGKDVMVWHCPWREATTLSEFVLVREDGNA
;
A
#
# COMPACT_ATOMS: atom_id res chain seq x y z
N MET A 1 -10.25 -20.25 25.27
CA MET A 1 -10.48 -20.80 23.93
C MET A 1 -9.80 -19.88 22.93
N THR A 2 -8.72 -20.34 22.32
CA THR A 2 -8.08 -19.66 21.19
C THR A 2 -9.02 -19.83 20.00
N HIS A 3 -9.71 -18.76 19.60
CA HIS A 3 -10.50 -18.81 18.37
C HIS A 3 -9.50 -18.92 17.23
N GLU A 4 -9.46 -20.08 16.58
CA GLU A 4 -8.55 -20.36 15.49
C GLU A 4 -9.04 -19.59 14.27
N TYR A 5 -8.33 -18.52 13.90
CA TYR A 5 -8.61 -17.82 12.66
C TYR A 5 -8.24 -18.74 11.51
N MET A 6 -9.19 -18.99 10.61
CA MET A 6 -8.83 -19.53 9.30
C MET A 6 -8.03 -18.46 8.56
N THR A 7 -6.88 -18.81 7.99
CA THR A 7 -6.09 -17.86 7.20
C THR A 7 -5.96 -18.31 5.76
N GLU A 8 -5.90 -17.33 4.87
CA GLU A 8 -5.69 -17.55 3.45
C GLU A 8 -4.66 -16.55 2.92
N LYS A 9 -3.73 -17.03 2.09
CA LYS A 9 -2.75 -16.16 1.40
C LYS A 9 -3.17 -15.94 -0.04
N ARG A 10 -3.06 -14.69 -0.50
CA ARG A 10 -3.34 -14.28 -1.88
C ARG A 10 -2.32 -13.26 -2.35
N LEU A 11 -2.12 -13.18 -3.66
CA LEU A 11 -1.34 -12.10 -4.27
C LEU A 11 -2.29 -10.97 -4.67
N ILE A 12 -2.06 -9.75 -4.16
CA ILE A 12 -2.80 -8.54 -4.55
C ILE A 12 -1.79 -7.52 -5.05
N GLY A 13 -1.84 -7.22 -6.36
CA GLY A 13 -0.79 -6.46 -7.03
C GLY A 13 0.57 -7.15 -6.85
N ARG A 14 1.51 -6.47 -6.19
CA ARG A 14 2.85 -6.99 -5.89
C ARG A 14 3.02 -7.55 -4.48
N TYR A 15 1.97 -7.56 -3.68
CA TYR A 15 2.05 -7.90 -2.27
C TYR A 15 1.47 -9.29 -2.02
N VAL A 16 2.21 -10.11 -1.28
CA VAL A 16 1.65 -11.26 -0.60
C VAL A 16 0.80 -10.74 0.56
N VAL A 17 -0.49 -11.02 0.49
CA VAL A 17 -1.50 -10.62 1.46
C VAL A 17 -2.00 -11.88 2.16
N GLU A 18 -2.16 -11.79 3.48
CA GLU A 18 -2.81 -12.81 4.28
C GLU A 18 -4.11 -12.25 4.84
N LEU A 19 -5.19 -13.00 4.67
CA LEU A 19 -6.51 -12.73 5.21
C LEU A 19 -6.76 -13.66 6.38
N GLY A 20 -7.33 -13.14 7.46
CA GLY A 20 -7.75 -13.91 8.63
C GLY A 20 -9.26 -13.78 8.81
N PHE A 21 -9.94 -14.91 9.04
CA PHE A 21 -11.39 -14.96 9.17
C PHE A 21 -11.78 -15.30 10.61
N HIS A 22 -12.47 -14.38 11.27
CA HIS A 22 -13.07 -14.63 12.58
C HIS A 22 -14.38 -15.40 12.43
N PRO A 23 -14.73 -16.32 13.34
CA PRO A 23 -16.01 -17.02 13.32
C PRO A 23 -17.24 -16.10 13.28
N ASP A 24 -17.13 -14.90 13.86
CA ASP A 24 -18.21 -13.90 13.88
C ASP A 24 -18.33 -13.10 12.57
N GLY A 25 -17.64 -13.51 11.50
CA GLY A 25 -17.70 -12.90 10.18
C GLY A 25 -16.71 -11.75 9.94
N GLY A 26 -15.98 -11.31 10.96
CA GLY A 26 -14.95 -10.27 10.83
C GLY A 26 -13.74 -10.73 10.02
N VAL A 27 -13.24 -9.86 9.14
CA VAL A 27 -12.06 -10.12 8.31
C VAL A 27 -10.88 -9.29 8.78
N LEU A 28 -9.71 -9.91 8.91
CA LEU A 28 -8.43 -9.24 9.14
C LEU A 28 -7.56 -9.35 7.89
N ILE A 29 -6.69 -8.38 7.68
CA ILE A 29 -5.73 -8.38 6.56
C ILE A 29 -4.34 -7.95 7.03
N ARG A 30 -3.29 -8.60 6.51
CA ARG A 30 -1.89 -8.18 6.70
C ARG A 30 -1.05 -8.48 5.47
N THR A 31 0.13 -7.88 5.41
CA THR A 31 1.18 -8.22 4.45
C THR A 31 2.40 -8.78 5.20
N PRO A 32 2.52 -10.11 5.37
CA PRO A 32 3.49 -10.71 6.29
C PRO A 32 4.96 -10.47 5.88
N GLU A 33 5.22 -10.24 4.60
CA GLU A 33 6.57 -10.11 4.05
C GLU A 33 6.99 -8.64 3.84
N ILE A 34 6.14 -7.68 4.23
CA ILE A 34 6.42 -6.27 3.98
C ILE A 34 7.50 -5.72 4.94
N TYR A 35 8.20 -4.69 4.48
CA TYR A 35 9.05 -3.83 5.32
C TYR A 35 8.39 -2.44 5.45
N PRO A 36 8.39 -1.82 6.65
CA PRO A 36 9.04 -2.27 7.89
C PRO A 36 8.29 -3.40 8.60
N PRO A 37 8.93 -4.18 9.51
CA PRO A 37 8.27 -5.26 10.25
C PRO A 37 7.02 -4.81 11.03
N ALA A 38 7.00 -3.56 11.51
CA ALA A 38 5.84 -2.97 12.18
C ALA A 38 4.58 -2.89 11.29
N ALA A 39 4.74 -2.86 9.96
CA ALA A 39 3.64 -2.86 9.00
C ALA A 39 3.07 -4.27 8.72
N ARG A 40 3.64 -5.33 9.31
CA ARG A 40 3.16 -6.71 9.16
C ARG A 40 1.97 -7.05 10.07
N ARG A 41 1.54 -6.10 10.91
CA ARG A 41 0.44 -6.30 11.85
C ARG A 41 -0.89 -6.51 11.11
N TRP A 42 -1.78 -7.27 11.73
CA TRP A 42 -3.17 -7.40 11.28
C TRP A 42 -3.89 -6.06 11.38
N ARG A 43 -4.67 -5.72 10.35
CA ARG A 43 -5.62 -4.60 10.34
C ARG A 43 -7.06 -5.12 10.28
N GLY A 44 -8.00 -4.30 10.74
CA GLY A 44 -9.43 -4.65 10.85
C GLY A 44 -9.90 -4.69 12.31
N PRO A 45 -11.03 -5.37 12.59
CA PRO A 45 -11.82 -6.19 11.67
C PRO A 45 -12.58 -5.35 10.62
N TYR A 46 -12.63 -5.85 9.39
CA TYR A 46 -13.48 -5.36 8.30
C TYR A 46 -14.75 -6.20 8.22
N GLU A 47 -15.82 -5.61 7.70
CA GLU A 47 -17.12 -6.26 7.50
C GLU A 47 -17.11 -7.35 6.41
N SER A 48 -16.13 -7.30 5.49
CA SER A 48 -15.99 -8.24 4.39
C SER A 48 -14.56 -8.26 3.84
N VAL A 49 -14.25 -9.28 3.04
CA VAL A 49 -12.99 -9.35 2.28
C VAL A 49 -12.90 -8.18 1.29
N GLU A 50 -14.00 -7.82 0.66
CA GLU A 50 -14.03 -6.75 -0.32
C GLU A 50 -13.66 -5.40 0.31
N ALA A 51 -14.25 -5.07 1.47
CA ALA A 51 -13.90 -3.87 2.22
C ALA A 51 -12.41 -3.83 2.60
N ALA A 52 -11.85 -4.95 3.10
CA ALA A 52 -10.44 -5.05 3.43
C ALA A 52 -9.53 -4.84 2.21
N VAL A 53 -9.88 -5.45 1.06
CA VAL A 53 -9.10 -5.36 -0.18
C VAL A 53 -9.19 -3.96 -0.80
N VAL A 54 -10.34 -3.31 -0.73
CA VAL A 54 -10.52 -1.93 -1.23
C VAL A 54 -9.61 -0.97 -0.46
N GLU A 55 -9.63 -1.00 0.88
CA GLU A 55 -8.76 -0.14 1.68
C GLU A 55 -7.27 -0.47 1.45
N PHE A 56 -6.93 -1.76 1.44
CA PHE A 56 -5.57 -2.22 1.14
C PHE A 56 -5.07 -1.67 -0.21
N SER A 57 -5.90 -1.78 -1.24
CA SER A 57 -5.56 -1.33 -2.59
C SER A 57 -5.39 0.19 -2.64
N ALA A 58 -6.25 0.94 -1.96
CA ALA A 58 -6.13 2.39 -1.86
C ALA A 58 -4.83 2.81 -1.15
N PHE A 59 -4.48 2.16 -0.04
CA PHE A 59 -3.29 2.50 0.76
C PHE A 59 -1.97 1.99 0.19
N THR A 60 -2.03 1.06 -0.77
CA THR A 60 -0.86 0.52 -1.47
C THR A 60 -0.74 1.00 -2.92
N ALA A 61 -1.69 1.82 -3.39
CA ALA A 61 -1.67 2.39 -4.72
C ALA A 61 -0.35 3.13 -5.01
N VAL A 62 0.11 3.01 -6.24
CA VAL A 62 1.29 3.75 -6.72
C VAL A 62 0.94 5.25 -6.74
N PRO A 63 1.77 6.13 -6.18
CA PRO A 63 1.54 7.57 -6.22
C PRO A 63 1.32 8.07 -7.65
N ARG A 64 0.36 8.97 -7.83
CA ARG A 64 0.07 9.65 -9.09
C ARG A 64 0.48 11.10 -8.94
N VAL A 65 1.28 11.60 -9.89
CA VAL A 65 1.92 12.92 -9.80
C VAL A 65 1.79 13.64 -11.14
N THR A 66 1.42 14.91 -11.15
CA THR A 66 1.42 15.70 -12.39
C THR A 66 2.82 16.19 -12.76
N SER A 67 3.02 16.66 -13.99
CA SER A 67 4.30 17.26 -14.40
C SER A 67 4.70 18.45 -13.52
N THR A 68 3.74 19.30 -13.16
CA THR A 68 3.97 20.47 -12.32
C THR A 68 4.35 20.07 -10.89
N GLU A 69 3.68 19.06 -10.33
CA GLU A 69 4.03 18.52 -9.01
C GLU A 69 5.40 17.87 -9.03
N LEU A 70 5.73 17.10 -10.07
CA LEU A 70 7.03 16.45 -10.21
C LEU A 70 8.17 17.48 -10.24
N ALA A 71 8.00 18.58 -10.99
CA ALA A 71 8.99 19.66 -11.03
C ALA A 71 9.25 20.25 -9.63
N ARG A 72 8.18 20.53 -8.87
CA ARG A 72 8.29 21.04 -7.49
C ARG A 72 8.95 20.04 -6.54
N LEU A 73 8.65 18.75 -6.68
CA LEU A 73 9.26 17.70 -5.87
C LEU A 73 10.76 17.55 -6.17
N ARG A 74 11.17 17.70 -7.43
CA ARG A 74 12.58 17.71 -7.84
C ARG A 74 13.33 18.90 -7.23
N GLU A 75 12.76 20.11 -7.29
CA GLU A 75 13.36 21.32 -6.68
C GLU A 75 13.60 21.16 -5.18
N ARG A 76 12.76 20.39 -4.49
CA ARG A 76 12.86 20.11 -3.05
C ARG A 76 13.75 18.91 -2.72
N GLY A 77 14.37 18.27 -3.71
CA GLY A 77 15.18 17.07 -3.52
C GLY A 77 14.38 15.84 -3.06
N SER A 78 13.07 15.81 -3.32
CA SER A 78 12.18 14.70 -2.96
C SER A 78 12.03 13.66 -4.07
N VAL A 79 12.74 13.84 -5.18
CA VAL A 79 12.77 12.92 -6.33
C VAL A 79 14.22 12.67 -6.71
N ALA A 80 14.55 11.42 -7.01
CA ALA A 80 15.87 11.01 -7.48
C ALA A 80 15.74 9.90 -8.51
N GLU A 81 16.74 9.75 -9.36
CA GLU A 81 16.86 8.59 -10.24
C GLU A 81 17.68 7.50 -9.53
N ILE A 82 17.14 6.29 -9.46
CA ILE A 82 17.83 5.10 -8.93
C ILE A 82 17.73 3.99 -9.96
N CYS A 83 18.87 3.47 -10.42
CA CYS A 83 18.95 2.41 -11.42
C CYS A 83 18.13 2.71 -12.70
N GLY A 84 18.16 3.96 -13.18
CA GLY A 84 17.42 4.37 -14.38
C GLY A 84 15.92 4.55 -14.18
N LYS A 85 15.44 4.57 -12.93
CA LYS A 85 14.03 4.83 -12.61
C LYS A 85 13.90 6.04 -11.69
N ASP A 86 13.01 6.95 -12.05
CA ASP A 86 12.60 8.03 -11.16
C ASP A 86 11.80 7.46 -9.98
N VAL A 87 12.25 7.81 -8.78
CA VAL A 87 11.56 7.50 -7.52
C VAL A 87 11.35 8.76 -6.71
N MET A 88 10.29 8.79 -5.93
CA MET A 88 9.98 9.89 -5.02
C MET A 88 9.95 9.43 -3.57
N VAL A 89 10.26 10.35 -2.68
CA VAL A 89 9.97 10.19 -1.25
C VAL A 89 8.45 10.21 -1.06
N TRP A 90 7.90 9.10 -0.56
CA TRP A 90 6.46 8.91 -0.38
C TRP A 90 6.16 8.31 0.99
N HIS A 91 5.20 8.90 1.71
CA HIS A 91 4.65 8.30 2.91
C HIS A 91 3.56 7.29 2.53
N CYS A 92 3.85 5.99 2.62
CA CYS A 92 2.90 4.94 2.30
C CYS A 92 1.96 4.69 3.49
N PRO A 93 0.65 4.94 3.38
CA PRO A 93 -0.29 4.75 4.49
C PRO A 93 -0.36 3.30 4.99
N TRP A 94 -0.23 2.33 4.07
CA TRP A 94 -0.23 0.91 4.46
C TRP A 94 1.02 0.51 5.27
N ARG A 95 2.17 1.12 4.97
CA ARG A 95 3.42 0.85 5.68
C ARG A 95 3.61 1.73 6.91
N GLU A 96 2.85 2.82 7.02
CA GLU A 96 3.02 3.89 8.01
C GLU A 96 4.47 4.39 8.04
N ALA A 97 5.10 4.41 6.86
CA ALA A 97 6.51 4.66 6.72
C ALA A 97 6.78 5.45 5.44
N THR A 98 7.79 6.30 5.52
CA THR A 98 8.35 6.97 4.36
C THR A 98 9.23 6.01 3.59
N THR A 99 9.01 5.92 2.29
CA THR A 99 9.67 5.01 1.37
C THR A 99 10.09 5.73 0.10
N LEU A 100 11.08 5.20 -0.60
CA LEU A 100 11.30 5.55 -2.00
C LEU A 100 10.34 4.73 -2.85
N SER A 101 9.48 5.42 -3.60
CA SER A 101 8.43 4.80 -4.40
C SER A 101 8.52 5.25 -5.85
N GLU A 102 8.32 4.30 -6.77
CA GLU A 102 7.94 4.61 -8.14
C GLU A 102 6.62 5.40 -8.13
N PHE A 103 6.36 6.17 -9.18
CA PHE A 103 5.13 6.94 -9.34
C PHE A 103 4.67 6.88 -10.80
N VAL A 104 3.41 7.25 -11.02
CA VAL A 104 2.81 7.38 -12.36
C VAL A 104 2.63 8.85 -12.67
N LEU A 105 3.20 9.29 -13.79
CA LEU A 105 2.91 10.61 -14.34
C LEU A 105 1.49 10.65 -14.90
N VAL A 106 0.74 11.66 -14.49
CA VAL A 106 -0.63 11.91 -14.95
C VAL A 106 -0.73 13.31 -15.55
N ARG A 107 -1.71 13.52 -16.42
CA ARG A 107 -2.04 14.84 -16.96
C ARG A 107 -2.51 15.76 -15.83
N GLU A 108 -2.42 17.06 -16.05
CA GLU A 108 -2.79 18.08 -15.07
C GLU A 108 -4.30 18.06 -14.71
N ASP A 109 -5.14 17.39 -15.50
CA ASP A 109 -6.55 17.11 -15.19
C ASP A 109 -6.77 15.82 -14.38
N GLY A 110 -5.69 15.15 -13.94
CA GLY A 110 -5.70 13.92 -13.12
C GLY A 110 -5.86 12.62 -13.92
N ASN A 111 -6.12 12.69 -15.23
CA ASN A 111 -6.23 11.51 -16.09
C ASN A 111 -4.87 11.10 -16.66
N ALA A 112 -4.69 9.80 -16.93
CA ALA A 112 -3.50 9.29 -17.62
C ALA A 112 -3.65 9.46 -19.13
#